data_AF-A0AAE4NMZ9-F1
#
_entry.id   AF-A0AAE4NMZ9-F1
#
_cell.length_a   1.000
_cell.length_b   1.000
_cell.length_c   1.000
_cell.angle_alpha   90.00
_cell.angle_beta   90.00
_cell.angle_gamma   90.00
#
_symmetry.space_group_name_H-M   'P 1'
#
loop_
_entity.id
_entity.type
_entity.pdbx_description
1 polymer ?
#
loop_
_entity_poly.entity_id
_entity_poly.type
_entity_poly.pdbx_seq_one_letter_code
_entity_poly.pdbx_strand_id
1 'polypeptide(L)'
;MELIFKEKCCFCLKEESLSEYTEFSEGKIYTDPDGFDFELPTWAKNKSNAKKYFKQEGWHYYKKSVFCQDCFDKLNQGYFIIDRFNQFYNDETICDTVDPSFLMNLDQARQFISATYNDEHVRFKKAFPIICQILRGEWKVDVVGHYKAHPEMTLTFISPRF
;
A
#
# COMPACT_ATOMS: atom_id res chain seq x y z
N MET A 1 -1.07 8.85 -33.26
CA MET A 1 -1.73 8.30 -32.05
C MET A 1 -0.71 8.48 -30.95
N GLU A 2 -0.97 9.38 -30.00
CA GLU A 2 -0.04 9.69 -28.92
C GLU A 2 0.02 8.50 -27.96
N LEU A 3 1.23 8.00 -27.69
CA LEU A 3 1.41 6.86 -26.80
C LEU A 3 1.32 7.36 -25.35
N ILE A 4 0.28 6.92 -24.64
CA ILE A 4 0.02 7.32 -23.26
C ILE A 4 0.49 6.22 -22.31
N PHE A 5 1.37 6.57 -21.37
CA PHE A 5 1.74 5.71 -20.25
C PHE A 5 0.81 5.98 -19.09
N LYS A 6 0.43 4.94 -18.36
CA LYS A 6 -0.49 5.04 -17.23
C LYS A 6 0.02 4.21 -16.07
N GLU A 7 -0.11 4.75 -14.86
CA GLU A 7 0.07 4.03 -13.62
C GLU A 7 -1.19 4.16 -12.77
N LYS A 8 -1.53 3.09 -12.08
CA LYS A 8 -2.70 3.04 -11.19
C LYS A 8 -2.30 2.47 -9.84
N CYS A 9 -2.60 3.21 -8.78
CA CYS A 9 -2.32 2.76 -7.43
C CYS A 9 -3.21 1.56 -7.07
N CYS A 10 -2.61 0.47 -6.59
CA CYS A 10 -3.33 -0.73 -6.16
C CYS A 10 -4.13 -0.55 -4.86
N PHE A 11 -3.95 0.57 -4.14
CA PHE A 11 -4.59 0.81 -2.84
C PHE A 11 -5.72 1.84 -2.92
N CYS A 12 -5.48 3.02 -3.48
CA CYS A 12 -6.49 4.08 -3.59
C CYS A 12 -7.11 4.21 -4.99
N LEU A 13 -6.71 3.35 -5.94
CA LEU A 13 -7.13 3.39 -7.35
C LEU A 13 -6.81 4.68 -8.11
N LYS A 14 -6.08 5.64 -7.52
CA LYS A 14 -5.59 6.85 -8.20
C LYS A 14 -4.85 6.45 -9.47
N GLU A 15 -5.25 7.05 -10.58
CA GLU A 15 -4.61 6.86 -11.89
C GLU A 15 -3.88 8.15 -12.28
N GLU A 16 -2.70 7.99 -12.85
CA GLU A 16 -1.93 9.09 -13.41
C GLU A 16 -1.45 8.68 -14.80
N SER A 17 -1.60 9.59 -15.76
CA SER A 17 -1.31 9.35 -17.17
C SER A 17 -0.31 10.36 -17.68
N LEU A 18 0.56 9.89 -18.57
CA LEU A 18 1.71 10.64 -19.04
C LEU A 18 1.81 10.49 -20.56
N SER A 19 2.07 11.60 -21.25
CA SER A 19 2.31 11.58 -22.70
C SER A 19 3.77 11.24 -23.01
N GLU A 20 4.02 10.71 -24.22
CA GLU A 20 5.39 10.46 -24.69
C GLU A 20 6.27 11.72 -24.77
N TYR A 21 5.65 12.90 -24.81
CA TYR A 21 6.30 14.21 -24.83
C TYR A 21 6.50 14.83 -23.45
N THR A 22 6.10 14.14 -22.38
CA THR A 22 6.32 14.67 -21.03
C THR A 22 7.83 14.71 -20.75
N GLU A 23 8.29 15.92 -20.48
CA GLU A 23 9.69 16.27 -20.18
C GLU A 23 9.92 16.26 -18.67
N PHE A 24 11.04 15.69 -18.25
CA PHE A 24 11.47 15.63 -16.86
C PHE A 24 12.99 15.57 -16.76
N SER A 25 13.55 15.83 -15.59
CA SER A 25 15.00 15.74 -15.34
C SER A 25 15.34 14.57 -14.44
N GLU A 26 16.47 13.90 -14.67
CA GLU A 26 17.01 12.88 -13.75
C GLU A 26 17.61 13.50 -12.46
N GLY A 27 17.61 14.83 -12.32
CA GLY A 27 18.24 15.54 -11.18
C GLY A 27 19.77 15.46 -11.20
N LYS A 28 20.35 15.08 -12.34
CA LYS A 28 21.80 15.05 -12.55
C LYS A 28 22.25 16.41 -13.05
N ILE A 29 23.15 17.02 -12.29
CA ILE A 29 23.79 18.28 -12.64
C ILE A 29 25.01 18.00 -13.50
N TYR A 30 25.08 18.69 -14.64
CA TYR A 30 26.21 18.71 -15.55
C TYR A 30 26.82 20.10 -15.52
N THR A 31 28.15 20.17 -15.45
CA THR A 31 28.89 21.42 -15.51
C THR A 31 29.52 21.53 -16.89
N ASP A 32 29.28 22.63 -17.59
CA ASP A 32 29.95 22.90 -18.87
C ASP A 32 31.43 23.32 -18.67
N PRO A 33 32.23 23.42 -19.75
CA PRO A 33 33.62 23.88 -19.66
C PRO A 33 33.79 25.31 -19.13
N ASP A 34 32.72 26.12 -19.18
CA ASP A 34 32.68 27.52 -18.73
C ASP A 34 32.25 27.66 -17.26
N GLY A 35 31.87 26.56 -16.59
CA GLY A 35 31.52 26.49 -15.18
C GLY A 35 30.02 26.65 -14.87
N PHE A 36 29.14 26.56 -15.87
CA PHE A 36 27.69 26.62 -15.67
C PHE A 36 27.09 25.24 -15.39
N ASP A 37 26.31 25.17 -14.32
CA ASP A 37 25.57 23.98 -13.92
C ASP A 37 24.18 23.94 -14.59
N PHE A 38 23.86 22.82 -15.24
CA PHE A 38 22.56 22.59 -15.89
C PHE A 38 22.11 21.13 -15.75
N GLU A 39 20.81 20.89 -15.95
CA GLU A 39 20.22 19.56 -15.97
C GLU A 39 19.82 19.17 -17.39
N LEU A 40 20.04 17.91 -17.78
CA LEU A 40 19.64 17.41 -19.09
C LEU A 40 18.17 16.96 -19.09
N PRO A 41 17.31 17.53 -19.96
CA PRO A 41 15.94 17.09 -20.09
C PRO A 41 15.88 15.67 -20.64
N THR A 42 14.96 14.89 -20.10
CA THR A 42 14.62 13.52 -20.48
C THR A 42 13.15 13.47 -20.84
N TRP A 43 12.79 12.62 -21.80
CA TRP A 43 11.41 12.45 -22.23
C TRP A 43 10.94 11.02 -22.03
N ALA A 44 9.66 10.84 -21.75
CA ALA A 44 9.02 9.54 -21.56
C ALA A 44 8.74 8.81 -22.89
N LYS A 45 9.76 8.67 -23.74
CA LYS A 45 9.67 8.02 -25.06
C LYS A 45 9.36 6.52 -25.01
N ASN A 46 9.44 5.89 -23.84
CA ASN A 46 9.18 4.46 -23.66
C ASN A 46 8.76 4.14 -22.21
N LYS A 47 8.27 2.91 -21.97
CA LYS A 47 7.82 2.46 -20.64
C LYS A 47 8.90 2.57 -19.55
N SER A 48 10.18 2.39 -19.89
CA SER A 48 11.28 2.48 -18.93
C SER A 48 11.45 3.91 -18.43
N ASN A 49 11.45 4.88 -19.35
CA ASN A 49 11.55 6.30 -19.01
C ASN A 49 10.30 6.80 -18.28
N ALA A 50 9.10 6.39 -18.71
CA ALA A 50 7.87 6.71 -18.00
C ALA A 50 7.91 6.17 -16.54
N LYS A 51 8.42 4.95 -16.34
CA LYS A 51 8.60 4.39 -14.99
C LYS A 51 9.62 5.16 -14.15
N LYS A 52 10.67 5.70 -14.76
CA LYS A 52 11.63 6.57 -14.05
C LYS A 52 10.95 7.85 -13.58
N TYR A 53 10.18 8.50 -14.45
CA TYR A 53 9.37 9.67 -14.10
C TYR A 53 8.46 9.36 -12.90
N PHE A 54 7.64 8.31 -12.98
CA PHE A 54 6.73 7.96 -11.89
C PHE A 54 7.47 7.71 -10.58
N LYS A 55 8.63 7.04 -10.62
CA LYS A 55 9.47 6.88 -9.41
C LYS A 55 9.97 8.19 -8.82
N GLN A 56 10.28 9.19 -9.66
CA GLN A 56 10.68 10.52 -9.20
C GLN A 56 9.51 11.27 -8.58
N GLU A 57 8.31 11.12 -9.14
CA GLU A 57 7.05 11.58 -8.57
C GLU A 57 6.60 10.76 -7.34
N GLY A 58 7.49 9.95 -6.76
CA GLY A 58 7.22 9.21 -5.52
C GLY A 58 6.36 7.95 -5.70
N TRP A 59 6.16 7.44 -6.93
CA TRP A 59 5.49 6.16 -7.11
C TRP A 59 6.40 4.99 -6.74
N HIS A 60 5.87 4.09 -5.92
CA HIS A 60 6.58 2.92 -5.41
C HIS A 60 6.12 1.63 -6.09
N TYR A 61 7.09 0.86 -6.55
CA TYR A 61 6.87 -0.39 -7.26
C TYR A 61 7.33 -1.56 -6.40
N TYR A 62 6.41 -2.47 -6.07
CA TYR A 62 6.72 -3.68 -5.31
C TYR A 62 6.19 -4.91 -6.04
N LYS A 63 7.11 -5.70 -6.62
CA LYS A 63 6.78 -6.83 -7.50
C LYS A 63 5.83 -6.39 -8.63
N LYS A 64 4.57 -6.86 -8.62
CA LYS A 64 3.52 -6.54 -9.59
C LYS A 64 2.55 -5.45 -9.10
N SER A 65 2.80 -4.88 -7.92
CA SER A 65 1.94 -3.87 -7.30
C SER A 65 2.59 -2.50 -7.38
N VAL A 66 1.74 -1.48 -7.56
CA VAL A 66 2.13 -0.08 -7.73
C VAL A 66 1.40 0.75 -6.70
N PHE A 67 2.10 1.65 -6.02
CA PHE A 67 1.56 2.52 -4.98
C PHE A 67 1.93 3.96 -5.28
N CYS A 68 0.99 4.90 -5.16
CA CYS A 68 1.35 6.31 -5.11
C CYS A 68 2.08 6.62 -3.80
N GLN A 69 2.79 7.74 -3.77
CA GLN A 69 3.58 8.19 -2.62
C GLN A 69 2.76 8.16 -1.32
N ASP A 70 1.62 8.85 -1.29
CA ASP A 70 0.76 8.96 -0.10
C ASP A 70 0.34 7.59 0.46
N CYS A 71 -0.01 6.65 -0.43
CA CYS A 71 -0.43 5.32 -0.01
C CYS A 71 0.75 4.48 0.46
N PHE A 72 1.89 4.59 -0.21
CA PHE A 72 3.10 3.90 0.21
C PHE A 72 3.54 4.36 1.60
N ASP A 73 3.60 5.67 1.83
CA ASP A 73 4.02 6.24 3.12
C ASP A 73 3.06 5.84 4.25
N LYS A 74 1.75 5.94 4.00
CA LYS A 74 0.72 5.46 4.93
C LYS A 74 0.92 3.98 5.28
N LEU A 75 1.05 3.12 4.28
CA LEU A 75 1.19 1.67 4.49
C LEU A 75 2.53 1.27 5.13
N ASN A 76 3.60 2.01 4.83
CA ASN A 76 4.94 1.73 5.34
C ASN A 76 5.09 2.12 6.81
N GLN A 77 4.38 3.18 7.23
CA GLN A 77 4.34 3.65 8.62
C GLN A 77 3.21 3.03 9.44
N GLY A 78 2.18 2.50 8.76
CA GLY A 78 0.99 1.97 9.40
C GLY A 78 1.08 0.50 9.82
N TYR A 79 0.18 0.15 10.72
CA TYR A 79 0.05 -1.16 11.33
C TYR A 79 -1.40 -1.63 11.25
N PHE A 80 -1.58 -2.94 11.14
CA PHE A 80 -2.87 -3.59 11.32
C PHE A 80 -2.86 -4.39 12.62
N ILE A 81 -4.00 -4.39 13.31
CA ILE A 81 -4.25 -5.27 14.44
C ILE A 81 -4.85 -6.56 13.91
N ILE A 82 -4.22 -7.68 14.24
CA ILE A 82 -4.67 -8.99 13.83
C ILE A 82 -4.64 -10.00 14.97
N ASP A 83 -5.49 -11.01 14.89
CA ASP A 83 -5.49 -12.14 15.83
C ASP A 83 -4.69 -13.35 15.29
N ARG A 84 -4.87 -14.51 15.94
CA ARG A 84 -4.30 -15.79 15.50
C ARG A 84 -4.94 -16.35 14.23
N PHE A 85 -6.15 -15.93 13.88
CA PHE A 85 -6.88 -16.34 12.67
C PHE A 85 -6.64 -15.40 11.48
N ASN A 86 -5.78 -14.38 11.64
CA ASN A 86 -5.48 -13.34 10.66
C ASN A 86 -6.67 -12.41 10.35
N GLN A 87 -7.65 -12.32 11.25
CA GLN A 87 -8.72 -11.34 11.16
C GLN A 87 -8.19 -9.96 11.52
N PHE A 88 -8.78 -8.92 10.95
CA PHE A 88 -8.43 -7.53 11.20
C PHE A 88 -9.37 -6.92 12.23
N TYR A 89 -8.81 -6.05 13.07
CA TYR A 89 -9.53 -5.35 14.14
C TYR A 89 -9.39 -3.85 13.94
N ASN A 90 -10.48 -3.13 14.20
CA ASN A 90 -10.46 -1.73 14.60
C ASN A 90 -11.12 -1.59 15.98
N ASP A 91 -11.27 -0.35 16.48
CA ASP A 91 -11.85 -0.09 17.80
C ASP A 91 -13.31 -0.61 17.96
N GLU A 92 -14.03 -0.86 16.85
CA GLU A 92 -15.48 -1.12 16.86
C GLU A 92 -15.88 -2.46 16.20
N THR A 93 -15.04 -3.05 15.36
CA THR A 93 -15.39 -4.12 14.43
C THR A 93 -14.24 -5.09 14.15
N ILE A 94 -14.62 -6.33 13.81
CA ILE A 94 -13.73 -7.39 13.36
C ILE A 94 -14.11 -7.72 11.92
N CYS A 95 -13.13 -7.76 11.02
CA CYS A 95 -13.38 -8.18 9.64
C CYS A 95 -12.30 -9.13 9.14
N ASP A 96 -12.68 -9.98 8.20
CA ASP A 96 -11.79 -10.88 7.48
C ASP A 96 -11.10 -10.22 6.28
N THR A 97 -11.57 -9.04 5.89
CA THR A 97 -10.99 -8.24 4.81
C THR A 97 -10.31 -7.00 5.33
N VAL A 98 -9.20 -6.64 4.71
CA VAL A 98 -8.52 -5.39 5.04
C VAL A 98 -9.33 -4.20 4.52
N ASP A 99 -9.63 -3.26 5.41
CA ASP A 99 -10.15 -1.95 5.07
C ASP A 99 -9.04 -0.91 5.34
N PRO A 100 -8.80 0.05 4.43
CA PRO A 100 -7.86 1.15 4.68
C PRO A 100 -8.08 1.90 6.00
N SER A 101 -9.32 1.96 6.51
CA SER A 101 -9.67 2.56 7.80
C SER A 101 -9.06 1.84 9.00
N PHE A 102 -8.63 0.58 8.85
CA PHE A 102 -8.03 -0.19 9.94
C PHE A 102 -6.54 0.10 10.11
N LEU A 103 -5.99 0.95 9.23
CA LEU A 103 -4.59 1.35 9.30
C LEU A 103 -4.37 2.27 10.49
N MET A 104 -3.56 1.82 11.45
CA MET A 104 -3.24 2.56 12.66
C MET A 104 -1.78 2.98 12.67
N ASN A 105 -1.47 4.09 13.35
CA ASN A 105 -0.11 4.39 13.71
C ASN A 105 0.38 3.46 14.85
N LEU A 106 1.68 3.48 15.15
CA LEU A 106 2.26 2.58 16.15
C LEU A 106 1.68 2.77 17.56
N ASP A 107 1.40 4.01 17.95
CA ASP A 107 0.93 4.32 19.31
C ASP A 107 -0.53 3.91 19.51
N GLN A 108 -1.39 4.12 18.51
CA GLN A 108 -2.73 3.54 18.45
C GLN A 108 -2.67 2.02 18.51
N ALA A 109 -1.82 1.40 17.68
CA ALA A 109 -1.74 -0.05 17.60
C ALA A 109 -1.24 -0.72 18.90
N ARG A 110 -0.41 -0.02 19.67
CA ARG A 110 0.08 -0.51 20.97
C ARG A 110 -1.01 -0.63 22.03
N GLN A 111 -2.06 0.19 21.96
CA GLN A 111 -3.18 0.16 22.92
C GLN A 111 -3.94 -1.18 22.87
N PHE A 112 -3.90 -1.88 21.73
CA PHE A 112 -4.56 -3.16 21.54
C PHE A 112 -3.85 -4.34 22.20
N ILE A 113 -2.55 -4.26 22.52
CA ILE A 113 -1.80 -5.40 23.11
C ILE A 113 -2.30 -5.76 24.51
N SER A 114 -2.83 -4.79 25.25
CA SER A 114 -3.34 -4.99 26.61
C SER A 114 -4.80 -5.48 26.67
N ALA A 115 -5.46 -5.63 25.53
CA ALA A 115 -6.87 -5.99 25.47
C ALA A 115 -7.07 -7.32 24.74
N THR A 116 -7.87 -8.20 25.34
CA THR A 116 -8.46 -9.35 24.65
C THR A 116 -9.70 -8.88 23.91
N TYR A 117 -9.74 -9.07 22.59
CA TYR A 117 -10.93 -8.80 21.80
C TYR A 117 -11.57 -10.14 21.47
N ASN A 118 -12.83 -10.34 21.90
CA ASN A 118 -13.53 -11.61 21.74
C ASN A 118 -12.73 -12.82 22.26
N ASP A 119 -12.13 -12.69 23.44
CA ASP A 119 -11.25 -13.69 24.06
C ASP A 119 -10.02 -14.09 23.22
N GLU A 120 -9.70 -13.33 22.16
CA GLU A 120 -8.51 -13.52 21.34
C GLU A 120 -7.42 -12.52 21.69
N HIS A 121 -6.20 -13.04 21.76
CA HIS A 121 -5.01 -12.21 21.85
C HIS A 121 -4.71 -11.61 20.48
N VAL A 122 -4.77 -10.28 20.41
CA VAL A 122 -4.41 -9.53 19.22
C VAL A 122 -2.95 -9.10 19.25
N ARG A 123 -2.40 -8.86 18.06
CA ARG A 123 -1.05 -8.35 17.84
C ARG A 123 -1.06 -7.37 16.69
N PHE A 124 -0.23 -6.33 16.77
CA PHE A 124 -0.02 -5.46 15.62
C PHE A 124 1.05 -6.02 14.68
N LYS A 125 0.86 -5.84 13.38
CA LYS A 125 1.85 -6.12 12.33
C LYS A 125 1.94 -4.95 11.37
N LYS A 126 3.12 -4.75 10.77
CA LYS A 126 3.30 -3.73 9.72
C LYS A 126 2.30 -3.97 8.57
N ALA A 127 1.65 -2.91 8.12
CA ALA A 127 0.58 -3.00 7.13
C ALA A 127 1.10 -3.33 5.73
N PHE A 128 2.21 -2.72 5.30
CA PHE A 128 2.73 -2.91 3.94
C PHE A 128 2.96 -4.38 3.54
N PRO A 129 3.67 -5.23 4.32
CA PRO A 129 3.82 -6.64 4.00
C PRO A 129 2.48 -7.40 3.88
N ILE A 130 1.50 -7.06 4.71
CA ILE A 130 0.16 -7.68 4.71
C ILE A 130 -0.58 -7.31 3.43
N ILE A 131 -0.64 -6.01 3.08
CA ILE A 131 -1.25 -5.57 1.81
C ILE A 131 -0.60 -6.26 0.63
N CYS A 132 0.73 -6.39 0.61
CA CYS A 132 1.42 -7.11 -0.46
C CYS A 132 1.07 -8.61 -0.50
N GLN A 133 0.75 -9.25 0.62
CA GLN A 133 0.25 -10.63 0.65
C GLN A 133 -1.18 -10.71 0.12
N ILE A 134 -2.05 -9.76 0.51
CA ILE A 134 -3.45 -9.69 0.04
C ILE A 134 -3.52 -9.48 -1.47
N LEU A 135 -2.77 -8.51 -2.01
CA LEU A 135 -2.71 -8.23 -3.45
C LEU A 135 -2.17 -9.41 -4.27
N ARG A 136 -1.47 -10.36 -3.62
CA ARG A 136 -0.98 -11.60 -4.24
C ARG A 136 -1.90 -12.81 -4.01
N GLY A 137 -3.00 -12.65 -3.28
CA GLY A 137 -3.88 -13.76 -2.89
C GLY A 137 -3.23 -14.73 -1.89
N GLU A 138 -2.18 -14.30 -1.19
CA GLU A 138 -1.43 -15.13 -0.22
C GLU A 138 -1.98 -15.00 1.20
N TRP A 139 -2.71 -13.91 1.51
CA TRP A 139 -3.35 -13.72 2.82
C TRP A 139 -4.62 -14.54 2.91
N LYS A 140 -4.75 -15.35 3.97
CA LYS A 140 -5.93 -16.17 4.24
C LYS A 140 -6.33 -16.04 5.70
N VAL A 141 -7.60 -15.71 5.90
CA VAL A 141 -8.24 -15.71 7.21
C VAL A 141 -8.78 -17.11 7.51
N ASP A 142 -8.52 -17.62 8.70
CA ASP A 142 -9.02 -18.93 9.15
C ASP A 142 -10.42 -18.79 9.77
N VAL A 143 -11.40 -18.59 8.90
CA VAL A 143 -12.81 -18.43 9.27
C VAL A 143 -13.35 -19.68 9.99
N VAL A 144 -12.95 -20.88 9.54
CA VAL A 144 -13.41 -22.15 10.12
C VAL A 144 -12.83 -22.35 11.52
N GLY A 145 -11.54 -22.06 11.69
CA GLY A 145 -10.88 -22.08 13.00
C GLY A 145 -11.55 -21.12 13.98
N HIS A 146 -11.87 -19.91 13.52
CA HIS A 146 -12.58 -18.91 14.33
C HIS A 146 -13.95 -19.43 14.78
N TYR A 147 -14.81 -19.90 13.87
CA TYR A 147 -16.14 -20.42 14.26
C TYR A 147 -16.09 -21.60 15.22
N LYS A 148 -15.06 -22.46 15.11
CA LYS A 148 -14.87 -23.57 16.06
C LYS A 148 -14.46 -23.10 17.44
N ALA A 149 -13.66 -22.02 17.52
CA ALA A 149 -13.24 -21.43 18.78
C ALA A 149 -14.34 -20.58 19.42
N HIS A 150 -15.16 -19.92 18.60
CA HIS A 150 -16.20 -18.96 19.00
C HIS A 150 -17.56 -19.30 18.37
N PRO A 151 -18.20 -20.41 18.78
CA PRO A 151 -19.46 -20.87 18.16
C PRO A 151 -20.64 -19.91 18.37
N GLU A 152 -20.57 -19.05 19.38
CA GLU A 152 -21.59 -18.05 19.74
C GLU A 152 -21.46 -16.75 18.92
N MET A 153 -20.35 -16.54 18.22
CA MET A 153 -20.05 -15.28 17.53
C MET A 153 -20.32 -15.35 16.03
N THR A 154 -20.99 -14.31 15.52
CA THR A 154 -21.20 -14.13 14.08
C THR A 154 -20.16 -13.16 13.54
N LEU A 155 -19.27 -13.63 12.68
CA LEU A 155 -18.35 -12.75 11.96
C LEU A 155 -19.12 -11.88 10.98
N THR A 156 -18.86 -10.57 11.02
CA THR A 156 -19.36 -9.66 9.98
C THR A 156 -18.35 -9.66 8.84
N PHE A 157 -18.67 -10.41 7.79
CA PHE A 157 -17.89 -10.42 6.55
C PHE A 157 -18.15 -9.11 5.81
N ILE A 158 -17.16 -8.22 5.79
CA ILE A 158 -17.18 -7.06 4.89
C ILE A 158 -16.41 -7.48 3.65
N SER A 159 -16.87 -7.13 2.45
CA SER A 159 -16.07 -7.38 1.24
C SER A 159 -14.95 -6.34 1.16
N PRO A 160 -13.74 -6.70 0.64
CA PRO A 160 -12.67 -5.72 0.53
C PRO A 160 -13.11 -4.62 -0.42
N ARG A 161 -13.15 -3.37 0.06
CA ARG A 161 -13.37 -2.19 -0.79
C ARG A 161 -12.01 -1.74 -1.32
N PHE A 162 -11.54 -2.40 -2.37
CA PHE A 162 -10.42 -1.91 -3.18
C PHE A 162 -10.93 -1.15 -4.39
#